data_AF-A0A1Q6V242-F1
#
_entry.id   AF-A0A1Q6V242-F1
#
_cell.length_a   1.000
_cell.length_b   1.000
_cell.length_c   1.000
_cell.angle_alpha   90.00
_cell.angle_beta   90.00
_cell.angle_gamma   90.00
#
_symmetry.space_group_name_H-M   'P 1'
#
loop_
_entity.id
_entity.type
_entity.pdbx_description
1 polymer ?
#
loop_
_entity_poly.entity_id
_entity_poly.type
_entity_poly.pdbx_seq_one_letter_code
_entity_poly.pdbx_strand_id
1 'polypeptide(L)'
;MSKLDELIAKLCPNGVEYKEIRSMTSILRGKRLTKNQLFPEEQFPVYHGGLEPLGFYNEKNRNADTVMVINVGASAGTVGYSPVDFWSSDGCFCIEHSNQFINRYMYYAILCQESYLKSRVRVAGIPTLDNAVVERAYSRAYSRAYSRAYSRAYSRAYS
;
A
#
# COMPACT_ATOMS: atom_id res chain seq x y z
N MET A 1 13.27 -29.13 7.58
CA MET A 1 12.23 -28.08 7.42
C MET A 1 12.73 -26.83 8.11
N SER A 2 12.45 -25.66 7.55
CA SER A 2 12.73 -24.41 8.24
C SER A 2 11.69 -24.16 9.33
N LYS A 3 12.03 -23.34 10.33
CA LYS A 3 11.07 -22.86 11.35
C LYS A 3 9.85 -22.18 10.71
N LEU A 4 10.01 -21.60 9.53
CA LEU A 4 8.91 -20.99 8.78
C LEU A 4 7.93 -22.05 8.25
N ASP A 5 8.44 -23.15 7.71
CA ASP A 5 7.62 -24.26 7.19
C ASP A 5 6.80 -24.89 8.32
N GLU A 6 7.39 -25.07 9.50
CA GLU A 6 6.70 -25.57 10.70
C GLU A 6 5.56 -24.64 11.13
N LEU A 7 5.82 -23.32 11.16
CA LEU A 7 4.82 -22.33 11.52
C LEU A 7 3.67 -22.26 10.50
N ILE A 8 3.98 -22.37 9.19
CA ILE A 8 2.97 -22.42 8.14
C ILE A 8 2.13 -23.69 8.28
N ALA A 9 2.74 -24.85 8.45
CA ALA A 9 2.01 -26.10 8.64
C ALA A 9 1.12 -26.08 9.89
N LYS A 10 1.63 -25.50 10.99
CA LYS A 10 0.89 -25.42 12.26
C LYS A 10 -0.28 -24.45 12.21
N LEU A 11 -0.07 -23.27 11.65
CA LEU A 11 -1.07 -22.20 11.71
C LEU A 11 -2.01 -22.26 10.49
N CYS A 12 -1.50 -22.65 9.31
CA CYS A 12 -2.23 -22.76 8.03
C CYS A 12 -2.23 -24.21 7.52
N PRO A 13 -2.80 -25.17 8.27
CA PRO A 13 -2.81 -26.58 7.86
C PRO A 13 -3.55 -26.81 6.54
N ASN A 14 -4.50 -25.94 6.20
CA ASN A 14 -5.29 -25.98 4.97
C ASN A 14 -4.75 -25.02 3.87
N GLY A 15 -3.55 -24.47 4.06
CA GLY A 15 -2.95 -23.48 3.16
C GLY A 15 -3.42 -22.05 3.41
N VAL A 16 -3.10 -21.16 2.46
CA VAL A 16 -3.41 -19.72 2.49
C VAL A 16 -4.24 -19.37 1.27
N GLU A 17 -5.39 -18.74 1.49
CA GLU A 17 -6.29 -18.31 0.42
C GLU A 17 -5.74 -17.06 -0.30
N TYR A 18 -5.96 -16.97 -1.61
CA TYR A 18 -5.67 -15.78 -2.39
C TYR A 18 -6.95 -14.98 -2.57
N LYS A 19 -6.94 -13.72 -2.13
CA LYS A 19 -8.07 -12.80 -2.30
C LYS A 19 -7.66 -11.56 -3.06
N GLU A 20 -8.54 -11.08 -3.93
CA GLU A 20 -8.39 -9.78 -4.57
C GLU A 20 -8.55 -8.66 -3.52
N ILE A 21 -7.79 -7.57 -3.64
CA ILE A 21 -7.86 -6.45 -2.68
C ILE A 21 -9.28 -5.92 -2.52
N ARG A 22 -10.04 -5.79 -3.63
CA ARG A 22 -11.43 -5.30 -3.61
C ARG A 22 -12.39 -6.11 -2.75
N SER A 23 -12.07 -7.37 -2.44
CA SER A 23 -12.88 -8.20 -1.54
C SER A 23 -12.60 -7.96 -0.06
N MET A 24 -11.48 -7.30 0.26
CA MET A 24 -11.01 -7.07 1.63
C MET A 24 -11.14 -5.60 2.07
N THR A 25 -11.00 -4.66 1.12
CA THR A 25 -10.98 -3.22 1.39
C THR A 25 -11.17 -2.39 0.11
N SER A 26 -11.39 -1.09 0.26
CA SER A 26 -11.49 -0.13 -0.84
C SER A 26 -10.12 0.46 -1.23
N ILE A 27 -10.00 0.90 -2.48
CA ILE A 27 -8.88 1.74 -2.93
C ILE A 27 -9.33 3.19 -3.01
N LEU A 28 -8.65 4.07 -2.27
CA LEU A 28 -9.00 5.47 -2.13
C LEU A 28 -8.08 6.34 -2.99
N ARG A 29 -8.64 7.04 -3.98
CA ARG A 29 -7.91 8.09 -4.70
C ARG A 29 -7.76 9.34 -3.85
N GLY A 30 -6.58 9.97 -3.92
CA GLY A 30 -6.32 11.24 -3.27
C GLY A 30 -7.08 12.42 -3.89
N LYS A 31 -6.92 13.60 -3.29
CA LYS A 31 -7.57 14.85 -3.71
C LYS A 31 -6.51 15.87 -4.16
N ARG A 32 -6.69 16.45 -5.34
CA ARG A 32 -5.70 17.36 -5.93
C ARG A 32 -5.47 18.59 -5.05
N LEU A 33 -4.19 18.92 -4.85
CA LEU A 33 -3.72 20.21 -4.35
C LEU A 33 -2.87 20.90 -5.42
N THR A 34 -2.85 22.23 -5.38
CA THR A 34 -1.98 23.05 -6.24
C THR A 34 -0.71 23.45 -5.49
N LYS A 35 0.38 23.73 -6.22
CA LYS A 35 1.68 24.08 -5.62
C LYS A 35 1.61 25.30 -4.70
N ASN A 36 0.73 26.26 -4.97
CA ASN A 36 0.59 27.48 -4.18
C ASN A 36 -0.05 27.24 -2.80
N GLN A 37 -0.54 26.04 -2.55
CA GLN A 37 -1.10 25.63 -1.26
C GLN A 37 -0.06 24.89 -0.40
N LEU A 38 1.15 24.66 -0.92
CA LEU A 38 2.18 23.88 -0.26
C LEU A 38 3.20 24.81 0.40
N PHE A 39 3.42 24.65 1.70
CA PHE A 39 4.31 25.50 2.48
C PHE A 39 5.27 24.62 3.29
N PRO A 40 6.60 24.87 3.26
CA PRO A 40 7.59 24.03 3.96
C PRO A 40 7.40 23.91 5.47
N GLU A 41 6.72 24.88 6.08
CA GLU A 41 6.50 24.98 7.53
C GLU A 41 5.35 24.08 8.02
N GLU A 42 4.57 23.53 7.08
CA GLU A 42 3.40 22.72 7.41
C GLU A 42 3.77 21.28 7.77
N GLN A 43 2.84 20.59 8.45
CA GLN A 43 3.15 19.33 9.10
C GLN A 43 3.05 18.10 8.18
N PHE A 44 2.06 18.06 7.28
CA PHE A 44 1.71 16.81 6.59
C PHE A 44 2.37 16.73 5.21
N PRO A 45 3.19 15.70 4.93
CA PRO A 45 3.77 15.53 3.61
C PRO A 45 2.67 15.28 2.57
N VAL A 46 2.86 15.83 1.37
CA VAL A 46 1.92 15.70 0.25
C VAL A 46 2.50 14.76 -0.79
N TYR A 47 1.88 13.59 -0.98
CA TYR A 47 2.27 12.65 -2.03
C TYR A 47 1.36 12.79 -3.26
N HIS A 48 1.96 12.86 -4.44
CA HIS A 48 1.26 12.90 -5.72
C HIS A 48 1.78 11.79 -6.65
N GLY A 49 2.66 12.10 -7.60
CA GLY A 49 3.16 11.17 -8.62
C GLY A 49 4.48 10.49 -8.28
N GLY A 50 4.82 10.40 -6.99
CA GLY A 50 6.09 9.85 -6.50
C GLY A 50 6.06 9.58 -5.00
N LEU A 51 7.08 8.87 -4.51
CA LEU A 51 7.27 8.55 -3.09
C LEU A 51 8.02 9.63 -2.32
N GLU A 52 8.57 10.63 -3.01
CA GLU A 52 9.07 11.84 -2.38
C GLU A 52 7.92 12.84 -2.22
N PRO A 53 7.79 13.50 -1.05
CA PRO A 53 6.79 14.54 -0.85
C PRO A 53 6.96 15.69 -1.86
N LEU A 54 5.86 16.13 -2.45
CA LEU A 54 5.82 17.32 -3.31
C LEU A 54 6.02 18.62 -2.51
N GLY A 55 5.70 18.58 -1.22
CA GLY A 55 5.71 19.68 -0.27
C GLY A 55 4.91 19.28 0.97
N PHE A 56 4.55 20.25 1.81
CA PHE A 56 3.77 20.03 3.02
C PHE A 56 2.48 20.83 3.01
N TYR A 57 1.48 20.33 3.74
CA TYR A 57 0.14 20.92 3.86
C TYR A 57 -0.35 20.86 5.30
N ASN A 58 -1.23 21.79 5.66
CA ASN A 58 -1.75 21.95 7.02
C ASN A 58 -2.76 20.87 7.42
N GLU A 59 -3.38 20.20 6.44
CA GLU A 59 -4.35 19.13 6.67
C GLU A 59 -3.87 17.78 6.16
N LYS A 60 -4.34 16.71 6.81
CA LYS A 60 -4.21 15.33 6.32
C LYS A 60 -5.52 14.84 5.70
N ASN A 61 -5.43 13.90 4.78
CA ASN A 61 -6.59 13.13 4.32
C ASN A 61 -6.38 11.61 4.41
N ARG A 62 -5.21 11.18 4.90
CA ARG A 62 -4.88 9.79 5.19
C ARG A 62 -4.15 9.71 6.52
N ASN A 63 -4.41 8.63 7.25
CA ASN A 63 -3.68 8.32 8.46
C ASN A 63 -2.33 7.66 8.13
N ALA A 64 -1.42 7.66 9.10
CA ALA A 64 -0.25 6.81 9.15
C ALA A 64 -0.58 5.33 8.94
N ASP A 65 0.45 4.51 8.72
CA ASP A 65 0.31 3.07 8.48
C ASP A 65 -0.52 2.75 7.23
N THR A 66 -0.35 3.55 6.17
CA THR A 66 -1.13 3.42 4.93
C THR A 66 -0.25 3.01 3.76
N VAL A 67 -0.71 2.00 3.01
CA VAL A 67 -0.09 1.56 1.76
C VAL A 67 -0.48 2.52 0.65
N MET A 68 0.51 2.95 -0.13
CA MET A 68 0.34 3.84 -1.28
C MET A 68 0.65 3.09 -2.58
N VAL A 69 -0.06 3.42 -3.65
CA VAL A 69 0.29 3.02 -5.01
C VAL A 69 0.27 4.26 -5.89
N ILE A 70 1.40 4.61 -6.48
CA ILE A 70 1.49 5.76 -7.38
C ILE A 70 0.73 5.45 -8.66
N ASN A 71 -0.22 6.31 -9.03
CA ASN A 71 -1.08 6.05 -10.18
C ASN A 71 -0.78 6.88 -11.42
N VAL A 72 0.11 7.87 -11.33
CA VAL A 72 0.42 8.77 -12.44
C VAL A 72 1.91 9.09 -12.51
N GLY A 73 2.39 9.41 -13.71
CA GLY A 73 3.75 9.89 -13.96
C GLY A 73 4.78 8.76 -14.06
N ALA A 74 6.05 9.14 -14.12
CA ALA A 74 7.16 8.20 -14.32
C ALA A 74 7.24 7.10 -13.24
N SER A 75 6.70 7.37 -12.04
CA SER A 75 6.65 6.42 -10.94
C SER A 75 5.35 5.61 -10.87
N ALA A 76 4.44 5.70 -11.85
CA ALA A 76 3.21 4.92 -11.85
C ALA A 76 3.48 3.42 -11.66
N GLY A 77 2.67 2.77 -10.83
CA GLY A 77 2.86 1.37 -10.42
C GLY A 77 3.80 1.16 -9.23
N THR A 78 4.52 2.18 -8.78
CA THR A 78 5.40 2.09 -7.60
C THR A 78 4.59 1.98 -6.31
N VAL A 79 5.02 1.09 -5.42
CA VAL A 79 4.36 0.82 -4.14
C VAL A 79 5.10 1.54 -3.01
N GLY A 80 4.35 2.35 -2.26
CA GLY A 80 4.85 3.09 -1.11
C GLY A 80 4.14 2.72 0.18
N TYR A 81 4.64 3.27 1.28
CA TYR A 81 3.98 3.16 2.57
C TYR A 81 4.33 4.38 3.42
N SER A 82 3.33 5.01 4.02
CA SER A 82 3.55 6.16 4.90
C SER A 82 3.50 5.75 6.37
N PRO A 83 4.59 5.94 7.15
CA PRO A 83 4.58 5.74 8.60
C PRO A 83 3.97 6.92 9.37
N VAL A 84 3.64 8.02 8.69
CA VAL A 84 3.06 9.23 9.27
C VAL A 84 1.76 9.60 8.57
N ASP A 85 0.94 10.41 9.25
CA ASP A 85 -0.22 11.05 8.64
C ASP A 85 0.20 11.92 7.46
N PHE A 86 -0.62 12.00 6.42
CA PHE A 86 -0.23 12.68 5.18
C PHE A 86 -1.43 13.14 4.35
N TRP A 87 -1.15 13.95 3.33
CA TRP A 87 -2.09 14.24 2.27
C TRP A 87 -1.79 13.41 1.02
N SER A 88 -2.74 12.60 0.62
CA SER A 88 -2.73 11.92 -0.68
C SER A 88 -3.39 12.80 -1.74
N SER A 89 -2.64 13.13 -2.79
CA SER A 89 -3.12 13.86 -3.97
C SER A 89 -3.65 12.90 -5.05
N ASP A 90 -4.28 13.43 -6.11
CA ASP A 90 -4.98 12.67 -7.15
C ASP A 90 -4.09 11.79 -8.06
N GLY A 91 -2.77 11.87 -7.86
CA GLY A 91 -1.73 11.01 -8.45
C GLY A 91 -1.31 9.82 -7.58
N CYS A 92 -1.92 9.65 -6.42
CA CYS A 92 -1.69 8.56 -5.49
C CYS A 92 -3.01 7.83 -5.14
N PHE A 93 -2.97 6.50 -5.15
CA PHE A 93 -3.97 5.64 -4.52
C PHE A 93 -3.51 5.21 -3.13
N CYS A 94 -4.46 5.01 -2.22
CA CYS A 94 -4.22 4.46 -0.90
C CYS A 94 -5.13 3.27 -0.63
N ILE A 95 -4.59 2.21 -0.04
CA ILE A 95 -5.39 1.08 0.42
C ILE A 95 -6.07 1.47 1.73
N GLU A 96 -7.40 1.40 1.78
CA GLU A 96 -8.17 1.72 2.99
C GLU A 96 -7.84 0.73 4.12
N HIS A 97 -7.79 1.26 5.35
CA HIS A 97 -7.54 0.44 6.54
C HIS A 97 -8.71 -0.51 6.76
N SER A 98 -8.39 -1.77 7.02
CA SER A 98 -9.39 -2.82 7.24
C SER A 98 -9.01 -3.67 8.44
N ASN A 99 -10.00 -4.19 9.15
CA ASN A 99 -9.78 -5.16 10.22
C ASN A 99 -9.40 -6.56 9.68
N GLN A 100 -9.49 -6.77 8.35
CA GLN A 100 -9.19 -8.05 7.72
C GLN A 100 -7.69 -8.35 7.64
N PHE A 101 -6.82 -7.33 7.67
CA PHE A 101 -5.38 -7.50 7.52
C PHE A 101 -4.58 -6.50 8.39
N ILE A 102 -3.26 -6.67 8.42
CA ILE A 102 -2.32 -5.68 8.98
C ILE A 102 -1.76 -4.89 7.80
N ASN A 103 -1.82 -3.56 7.86
CA ASN A 103 -1.42 -2.69 6.75
C ASN A 103 0.04 -2.89 6.33
N ARG A 104 0.96 -3.10 7.29
CA ARG A 104 2.35 -3.44 7.00
C ARG A 104 2.52 -4.78 6.27
N TYR A 105 1.68 -5.77 6.59
CA TYR A 105 1.66 -7.01 5.82
C TYR A 105 1.15 -6.75 4.39
N MET A 106 0.07 -5.98 4.25
CA MET A 106 -0.49 -5.59 2.96
C MET A 106 0.54 -4.85 2.10
N TYR A 107 1.33 -3.94 2.69
CA TYR A 107 2.43 -3.27 2.01
C TYR A 107 3.37 -4.26 1.34
N TYR A 108 3.90 -5.23 2.09
CA TYR A 108 4.83 -6.22 1.52
C TYR A 108 4.14 -7.12 0.48
N ALA A 109 2.88 -7.49 0.69
CA ALA A 109 2.12 -8.28 -0.27
C ALA A 109 1.97 -7.57 -1.63
N ILE A 110 1.69 -6.26 -1.61
CA ILE A 110 1.55 -5.45 -2.82
C ILE A 110 2.91 -5.06 -3.40
N LEU A 111 3.92 -4.82 -2.57
CA LEU A 111 5.30 -4.56 -3.01
C LEU A 111 5.85 -5.72 -3.84
N CYS A 112 5.57 -6.98 -3.46
CA CYS A 112 5.92 -8.15 -4.27
C CYS A 112 5.26 -8.18 -5.66
N GLN A 113 4.22 -7.37 -5.88
CA GLN A 113 3.51 -7.25 -7.15
C GLN A 113 3.82 -5.94 -7.88
N GLU A 114 4.78 -5.15 -7.41
CA GLU A 114 5.13 -3.87 -8.04
C GLU A 114 5.45 -4.04 -9.54
N SER A 115 6.22 -5.07 -9.91
CA SER A 115 6.52 -5.38 -11.32
C SER A 115 5.25 -5.64 -12.14
N TYR A 116 4.28 -6.32 -11.55
CA TYR A 116 2.98 -6.52 -12.20
C TYR A 116 2.23 -5.19 -12.34
N LEU A 117 2.16 -4.36 -11.29
CA LEU A 117 1.50 -3.05 -11.36
C LEU A 117 2.13 -2.16 -12.44
N LYS A 118 3.47 -2.08 -12.48
CA LYS A 118 4.24 -1.34 -13.49
C LYS A 118 3.96 -1.85 -14.91
N SER A 119 3.81 -3.17 -15.10
CA SER A 119 3.47 -3.75 -16.41
C SER A 119 2.07 -3.37 -16.93
N ARG A 120 1.19 -2.91 -16.03
CA ARG A 120 -0.18 -2.50 -16.35
C ARG A 120 -0.34 -0.99 -16.52
N VAL A 121 0.75 -0.22 -16.40
CA VAL A 121 0.73 1.22 -16.64
C VAL A 121 0.49 1.48 -18.13
N ARG A 122 -0.51 2.32 -18.43
CA ARG A 122 -0.78 2.78 -19.79
C ARG A 122 0.20 3.91 -20.13
N VAL A 123 0.86 3.83 -21.29
CA VAL A 123 1.90 4.78 -21.72
C VAL A 123 1.45 5.66 -22.91
N ALA A 124 0.16 5.63 -23.26
CA ALA A 124 -0.41 6.56 -24.24
C ALA A 124 -0.62 7.94 -23.59
N GLY A 125 0.43 8.79 -23.62
CA GLY A 125 0.44 10.10 -22.95
C GLY A 125 1.07 10.04 -21.57
N ILE A 126 0.49 10.74 -20.59
CA ILE A 126 0.99 10.72 -19.21
C ILE A 126 0.82 9.28 -18.66
N PRO A 127 1.91 8.61 -18.24
CA PRO A 127 1.82 7.24 -17.73
C PRO A 127 0.83 7.15 -16.58
N THR A 128 -0.13 6.23 -16.69
CA THR A 128 -1.24 6.13 -15.73
C THR A 128 -1.57 4.68 -15.40
N LEU A 129 -1.70 4.37 -14.12
CA LEU A 129 -2.24 3.12 -13.61
C LEU A 129 -3.72 3.29 -13.27
N ASP A 130 -4.55 2.34 -13.70
CA ASP A 130 -5.96 2.31 -13.38
C ASP A 130 -6.22 1.76 -11.97
N ASN A 131 -7.19 2.32 -11.24
CA ASN A 131 -7.57 1.82 -9.93
C ASN A 131 -8.01 0.34 -10.00
N ALA A 132 -8.72 -0.04 -11.07
CA ALA A 132 -9.19 -1.42 -11.26
C ALA A 132 -8.04 -2.44 -11.37
N VAL A 133 -6.81 -2.01 -11.65
CA VAL A 133 -5.63 -2.89 -11.61
C VAL A 133 -5.25 -3.21 -10.17
N VAL A 134 -5.24 -2.19 -9.29
CA VAL A 134 -4.91 -2.35 -7.87
C VAL A 134 -5.99 -3.16 -7.16
N GLU A 135 -7.26 -2.89 -7.45
CA GLU A 135 -8.40 -3.64 -6.90
C GLU A 135 -8.35 -5.14 -7.19
N ARG A 136 -7.83 -5.52 -8.36
CA ARG A 136 -7.68 -6.92 -8.81
C ARG A 136 -6.32 -7.53 -8.46
N ALA A 137 -5.40 -6.76 -7.89
CA ALA A 137 -4.18 -7.33 -7.34
C ALA A 137 -4.56 -8.32 -6.23
N TYR A 138 -3.81 -9.40 -6.12
CA TYR A 138 -4.09 -10.43 -5.13
C TYR A 138 -3.29 -10.14 -3.86
N SER A 139 -3.83 -10.44 -2.70
CA SER A 139 -2.99 -10.66 -1.53
C SER A 139 -3.29 -12.06 -1.00
N ARG A 140 -2.27 -12.72 -0.44
CA ARG A 140 -2.51 -13.89 0.39
C ARG A 140 -3.32 -13.41 1.60
N ALA A 141 -4.58 -13.80 1.66
CA ALA A 141 -5.46 -13.42 2.74
C ALA A 141 -5.02 -14.15 4.01
N TYR A 142 -4.64 -13.38 5.01
CA TYR A 142 -4.37 -13.90 6.35
C TYR A 142 -5.43 -13.35 7.30
N SER A 143 -6.02 -14.21 8.13
CA SER A 143 -6.83 -13.72 9.25
C SER A 143 -5.97 -12.81 10.14
N ARG A 144 -6.60 -11.84 10.81
CA ARG A 144 -5.91 -10.88 11.71
C ARG A 144 -5.10 -11.57 12.83
N ALA A 145 -5.52 -12.77 13.24
CA ALA A 145 -4.78 -13.61 14.19
C ALA A 145 -3.45 -14.11 13.60
N TYR A 146 -3.45 -14.42 12.31
CA TYR A 146 -2.31 -15.00 11.60
C TYR A 146 -1.24 -13.97 11.24
N SER A 147 -1.67 -12.80 10.77
CA SER A 147 -0.77 -11.69 10.45
C SER A 147 -0.02 -11.21 11.71
N ARG A 148 -0.65 -11.26 12.89
CA ARG A 148 0.03 -11.03 14.19
C ARG A 148 1.05 -12.13 14.53
N ALA A 149 0.72 -13.40 14.28
CA ALA A 149 1.63 -14.51 14.52
C ALA A 149 2.85 -14.44 13.59
N TYR A 150 2.65 -14.14 12.31
CA TYR A 150 3.72 -13.97 11.33
C TYR A 150 4.58 -12.74 11.63
N SER A 151 3.98 -11.58 11.91
CA SER A 151 4.73 -10.37 12.26
C SER A 151 5.57 -10.56 13.52
N ARG A 152 5.05 -11.26 14.55
CA ARG A 152 5.80 -11.63 15.76
C ARG A 152 6.89 -12.67 15.50
N ALA A 153 6.66 -13.63 14.61
CA ALA A 153 7.66 -14.62 14.23
C ALA A 153 8.80 -13.98 13.43
N TYR A 154 8.47 -13.06 12.52
CA TYR A 154 9.42 -12.33 11.70
C TYR A 154 10.26 -11.36 12.55
N SER A 155 9.64 -10.55 13.42
CA SER A 155 10.40 -9.66 14.30
C SER A 155 11.34 -10.42 15.23
N ARG A 156 10.95 -11.60 15.73
CA ARG A 156 11.82 -12.49 16.54
C ARG A 156 12.89 -13.25 15.75
N ALA A 157 12.75 -13.36 14.43
CA ALA A 157 13.74 -14.05 13.59
C ALA A 157 14.83 -13.09 13.09
N TYR A 158 14.58 -11.78 13.17
CA TYR A 158 15.47 -10.72 12.69
C TYR A 158 15.78 -9.68 13.79
N SER A 159 15.64 -10.08 15.05
CA SER A 159 16.25 -9.44 16.24
C SER A 159 17.17 -10.44 16.91
#